data_AF-A0A7C1HYG5-F1
#
_entry.id   AF-A0A7C1HYG5-F1
#
_cell.length_a   1.000
_cell.length_b   1.000
_cell.length_c   1.000
_cell.angle_alpha   90.00
_cell.angle_beta   90.00
_cell.angle_gamma   90.00
#
_symmetry.space_group_name_H-M   'P 1'
#
loop_
_entity.id
_entity.type
_entity.pdbx_description
1 polymer ?
#
loop_
_entity_poly.entity_id
_entity_poly.type
_entity_poly.pdbx_seq_one_letter_code
_entity_poly.pdbx_strand_id
1 'polypeptide(L)'
;MGSIRQLKKDINKLAFSLLSECFAIKHYHDESGENEFDKIIKKIVYLRNDLIVRANHPELNAETDSIKEHYRSVQSDLVDLIDVVEKYKKAIV
;
A
#
# COMPACT_ATOMS: atom_id res chain seq x y z
N MET A 1 -18.15 -13.69 -5.97
CA MET A 1 -17.76 -12.28 -5.76
C MET A 1 -16.42 -12.01 -6.46
N GLY A 2 -16.45 -11.58 -7.73
CA GLY A 2 -15.22 -11.28 -8.49
C GLY A 2 -14.46 -10.05 -8.00
N SER A 3 -15.17 -9.09 -7.39
CA SER A 3 -14.64 -7.80 -6.94
C SER A 3 -13.59 -7.92 -5.82
N ILE A 4 -13.82 -8.76 -4.82
CA ILE A 4 -12.89 -8.91 -3.68
C ILE A 4 -11.60 -9.62 -4.13
N ARG A 5 -11.72 -10.64 -4.97
CA ARG A 5 -10.55 -11.34 -5.52
C ARG A 5 -9.73 -10.41 -6.42
N GLN A 6 -10.40 -9.54 -7.15
CA GLN A 6 -9.74 -8.52 -7.96
C GLN A 6 -9.04 -7.48 -7.07
N LEU A 7 -9.71 -6.96 -6.05
CA LEU A 7 -9.14 -6.00 -5.09
C LEU A 7 -7.84 -6.53 -4.45
N LYS A 8 -7.83 -7.80 -4.01
CA LYS A 8 -6.62 -8.42 -3.46
C LYS A 8 -5.48 -8.53 -4.48
N LYS A 9 -5.80 -8.81 -5.74
CA LYS A 9 -4.80 -8.82 -6.83
C LYS A 9 -4.26 -7.41 -7.07
N ASP A 10 -5.13 -6.41 -7.05
CA ASP A 10 -4.76 -5.01 -7.28
C ASP A 10 -3.87 -4.51 -6.13
N ILE A 11 -4.21 -4.79 -4.86
CA ILE A 11 -3.36 -4.52 -3.69
C ILE A 11 -1.96 -5.12 -3.87
N ASN A 12 -1.88 -6.40 -4.24
CA ASN A 12 -0.58 -7.07 -4.41
C ASN A 12 0.23 -6.49 -5.59
N LYS A 13 -0.42 -6.24 -6.73
CA LYS A 13 0.23 -5.65 -7.91
C LYS A 13 0.79 -4.27 -7.59
N LEU A 14 0.00 -3.44 -6.92
CA LEU A 14 0.35 -2.07 -6.61
C LEU A 14 1.49 -2.02 -5.59
N ALA A 15 1.40 -2.80 -4.51
CA ALA A 15 2.50 -2.93 -3.54
C ALA A 15 3.79 -3.44 -4.20
N PHE A 16 3.71 -4.41 -5.11
CA PHE A 16 4.90 -4.92 -5.82
C PHE A 16 5.52 -3.88 -6.75
N SER A 17 4.70 -3.10 -7.47
CA SER A 17 5.17 -1.99 -8.30
C SER A 17 5.91 -0.95 -7.46
N LEU A 18 5.30 -0.53 -6.35
CA LEU A 18 5.86 0.45 -5.43
C LEU A 18 7.18 -0.02 -4.80
N LEU A 19 7.26 -1.29 -4.36
CA LEU A 19 8.51 -1.86 -3.88
C LEU A 19 9.59 -1.84 -4.97
N SER A 20 9.25 -2.26 -6.19
CA SER A 20 10.20 -2.27 -7.31
C SER A 20 10.74 -0.87 -7.62
N GLU A 21 9.88 0.15 -7.58
CA GLU A 21 10.29 1.55 -7.72
C GLU A 21 11.20 2.00 -6.57
N CYS A 22 10.86 1.69 -5.31
CA CYS A 22 11.72 2.01 -4.18
C CYS A 22 13.11 1.38 -4.32
N PHE A 23 13.19 0.10 -4.73
CA PHE A 23 14.47 -0.58 -4.96
C PHE A 23 15.26 0.04 -6.12
N ALA A 24 14.59 0.44 -7.21
CA ALA A 24 15.23 1.14 -8.31
C ALA A 24 15.82 2.47 -7.84
N ILE A 25 15.05 3.26 -7.08
CA ILE A 25 15.52 4.53 -6.51
C ILE A 25 16.75 4.30 -5.61
N LYS A 26 16.71 3.30 -4.72
CA LYS A 26 17.88 2.94 -3.88
C LYS A 26 19.11 2.58 -4.72
N HIS A 27 18.92 1.84 -5.81
CA HIS A 27 20.03 1.45 -6.69
C HIS A 27 20.65 2.63 -7.46
N TYR A 28 19.85 3.64 -7.82
CA TYR A 28 20.35 4.81 -8.55
C TYR A 28 20.78 5.97 -7.63
N HIS A 29 20.26 6.03 -6.41
CA HIS A 29 20.56 7.07 -5.42
C HIS A 29 21.19 6.43 -4.17
N ASP A 30 22.51 6.20 -4.24
CA ASP A 30 23.34 5.55 -3.22
C ASP A 30 23.50 6.40 -1.92
N GLU A 31 23.11 7.68 -1.97
CA GLU A 31 23.19 8.62 -0.83
C GLU A 31 21.91 8.66 0.03
N SER A 32 20.85 7.95 -0.39
CA SER A 32 19.59 7.91 0.35
C SER A 32 19.79 7.11 1.64
N GLY A 33 19.93 7.79 2.78
CA GLY A 33 20.20 7.16 4.07
C GLY A 33 19.36 5.90 4.29
N GLU A 34 20.03 4.77 4.50
CA GLU A 34 19.47 3.41 4.55
C GLU A 34 18.23 3.29 5.47
N ASN A 35 18.18 4.14 6.50
CA ASN A 35 17.07 4.27 7.44
C ASN A 35 15.74 4.73 6.81
N GLU A 36 15.75 5.67 5.86
CA GLU A 36 14.50 6.16 5.23
C GLU A 36 13.93 5.13 4.26
N PHE A 37 14.81 4.48 3.49
CA PHE A 37 14.43 3.37 2.63
C PHE A 37 13.74 2.25 3.44
N ASP A 38 14.35 1.81 4.53
CA ASP A 38 13.81 0.75 5.38
C ASP A 38 12.46 1.12 6.00
N LYS A 39 12.27 2.38 6.41
CA LYS A 39 10.99 2.87 6.92
C LYS A 39 9.89 2.74 5.87
N ILE A 40 10.18 3.08 4.61
CA ILE A 40 9.18 3.07 3.54
C ILE A 40 8.84 1.66 3.11
N ILE A 41 9.83 0.78 2.95
CA ILE A 41 9.57 -0.63 2.66
C ILE A 41 8.70 -1.25 3.75
N LYS A 42 9.02 -1.02 5.03
CA LYS A 42 8.21 -1.49 6.16
C LYS A 42 6.78 -0.95 6.09
N LYS A 43 6.62 0.34 5.77
CA LYS A 43 5.30 0.97 5.63
C LYS A 43 4.48 0.38 4.48
N ILE A 44 5.09 0.13 3.32
CA ILE A 44 4.43 -0.50 2.17
C ILE A 44 3.96 -1.93 2.54
N VAL A 45 4.84 -2.72 3.15
CA VAL A 45 4.52 -4.10 3.57
C VAL A 45 3.41 -4.11 4.62
N TYR A 46 3.48 -3.20 5.60
CA TYR A 46 2.47 -3.08 6.64
C TYR A 46 1.09 -2.73 6.06
N LEU A 47 1.01 -1.69 5.23
CA LEU A 47 -0.24 -1.27 4.58
C LEU A 47 -0.80 -2.38 3.68
N ARG A 48 0.05 -3.06 2.90
CA ARG A 48 -0.38 -4.20 2.09
C ARG A 48 -0.98 -5.32 2.95
N ASN A 49 -0.35 -5.66 4.07
CA ASN A 49 -0.87 -6.70 4.95
C ASN A 49 -2.20 -6.29 5.59
N ASP A 50 -2.30 -5.05 6.07
CA ASP A 50 -3.53 -4.50 6.65
C ASP A 50 -4.68 -4.50 5.63
N LEU A 51 -4.45 -4.01 4.41
CA LEU A 51 -5.45 -4.02 3.33
C LEU A 51 -5.92 -5.43 2.96
N ILE A 52 -5.01 -6.41 2.94
CA ILE A 52 -5.37 -7.81 2.70
C ILE A 52 -6.22 -8.39 3.84
N VAL A 53 -5.88 -8.08 5.10
CA VAL A 53 -6.67 -8.49 6.27
C VAL A 53 -8.06 -7.87 6.21
N ARG A 54 -8.17 -6.56 5.97
CA ARG A 54 -9.45 -5.85 5.82
C ARG A 54 -10.28 -6.38 4.65
N ALA A 55 -9.64 -6.77 3.55
CA ALA A 55 -10.31 -7.38 2.40
C ALA A 55 -10.72 -8.86 2.64
N ASN A 56 -10.12 -9.54 3.62
CA ASN A 56 -10.50 -10.89 4.04
C ASN A 56 -11.59 -10.87 5.12
N HIS A 57 -11.54 -9.89 6.01
CA HIS A 57 -12.40 -9.78 7.19
C HIS A 57 -13.17 -8.43 7.18
N PRO A 58 -14.17 -8.27 6.31
CA PRO A 58 -15.01 -7.07 6.31
C PRO A 58 -15.79 -6.90 7.63
N GLU A 59 -15.99 -8.00 8.35
CA GLU A 59 -16.74 -8.11 9.61
C GLU A 59 -16.07 -7.34 10.77
N LEU A 60 -14.73 -7.20 10.73
CA LEU A 60 -13.96 -6.51 11.77
C LEU A 60 -14.18 -4.99 11.81
N ASN A 61 -14.77 -4.40 10.76
CA ASN A 61 -15.03 -2.96 10.66
C ASN A 61 -16.51 -2.63 10.34
N ALA A 62 -17.37 -3.64 10.23
CA ALA A 62 -18.74 -3.50 9.73
C ALA A 62 -19.77 -3.29 10.86
N GLU A 63 -19.39 -2.75 12.02
CA GLU A 63 -20.35 -2.56 13.12
C GLU A 63 -21.36 -1.43 12.87
N THR A 64 -21.22 -0.58 11.84
CA THR A 64 -22.19 0.51 11.64
C THR A 64 -22.46 0.92 10.19
N ASP A 65 -21.46 0.86 9.30
CA ASP A 65 -21.57 1.35 7.93
C ASP A 65 -21.43 0.22 6.91
N SER A 66 -22.11 0.37 5.78
CA SER A 66 -22.34 -0.70 4.82
C SER A 66 -21.04 -1.38 4.36
N ILE A 67 -21.09 -2.69 4.06
CA ILE A 67 -19.97 -3.44 3.46
C ILE A 67 -19.33 -2.70 2.26
N LYS A 68 -20.11 -1.89 1.54
CA LYS A 68 -19.63 -1.05 0.43
C LYS A 68 -18.70 0.08 0.89
N GLU A 69 -18.98 0.73 2.01
CA GLU A 69 -18.13 1.79 2.57
C GLU A 69 -16.80 1.22 3.06
N HIS A 70 -16.82 0.04 3.67
CA HIS A 70 -15.60 -0.68 4.04
C HIS A 70 -14.69 -0.92 2.83
N TYR A 71 -15.24 -1.44 1.73
CA TYR A 71 -14.45 -1.65 0.51
C TYR A 71 -14.00 -0.33 -0.16
N ARG A 72 -14.78 0.76 -0.03
CA ARG A 72 -14.36 2.10 -0.48
C ARG A 72 -13.20 2.64 0.34
N SER A 73 -13.22 2.46 1.66
CA SER A 73 -12.09 2.82 2.53
C SER A 73 -10.83 2.05 2.14
N VAL A 74 -10.91 0.73 1.92
CA VAL A 74 -9.77 -0.08 1.45
C VAL A 74 -9.23 0.42 0.09
N GLN A 75 -10.10 0.89 -0.80
CA GLN A 75 -9.67 1.50 -2.07
C GLN A 75 -9.02 2.88 -1.88
N SER A 76 -9.52 3.69 -0.95
CA SER A 76 -8.92 4.99 -0.62
C SER A 76 -7.53 4.82 -0.01
N ASP A 77 -7.39 3.91 0.96
CA ASP A 77 -6.12 3.60 1.61
C ASP A 77 -5.09 3.02 0.63
N LEU A 78 -5.54 2.40 -0.47
CA LEU A 78 -4.68 1.98 -1.58
C LEU A 78 -4.05 3.17 -2.32
N VAL A 79 -4.78 4.28 -2.46
CA VAL A 79 -4.28 5.52 -3.07
C VAL A 79 -3.26 6.17 -2.13
N ASP A 80 -3.51 6.16 -0.82
CA ASP A 80 -2.54 6.66 0.17
C ASP A 80 -1.19 5.94 0.10
N LEU A 81 -1.19 4.67 -0.32
CA LEU A 81 0.02 3.88 -0.56
C LEU A 81 0.89 4.50 -1.67
N ILE A 82 0.27 5.05 -2.72
CA ILE A 82 0.95 5.76 -3.81
C ILE A 82 1.54 7.06 -3.28
N ASP A 83 0.77 7.83 -2.51
CA ASP A 83 1.21 9.10 -1.92
C ASP A 83 2.44 8.95 -1.02
N VAL A 84 2.55 7.84 -0.28
CA VAL A 84 3.73 7.55 0.55
C VAL A 84 4.99 7.42 -0.30
N VAL A 85 4.91 6.76 -1.45
CA VAL A 85 6.05 6.57 -2.35
C VAL A 85 6.35 7.82 -3.16
N GLU A 86 5.33 8.58 -3.58
CA GLU A 86 5.54 9.87 -4.22
C GLU A 86 6.28 10.85 -3.30
N LYS A 87 5.93 10.89 -2.01
CA LYS A 87 6.63 11.70 -1.01
C LYS A 87 8.09 11.29 -0.86
N TYR A 88 8.38 9.98 -0.88
CA TYR A 88 9.76 9.49 -0.87
C TYR A 88 10.53 9.93 -2.11
N LYS A 89 9.93 9.77 -3.29
CA LYS A 89 10.53 10.16 -4.56
C LYS A 89 10.87 11.66 -4.57
N LYS A 90 9.96 12.52 -4.09
CA LYS A 90 10.20 13.97 -3.96
C LYS A 90 11.23 14.36 -2.89
N ALA A 91 11.52 13.48 -1.94
CA ALA A 91 12.58 13.73 -0.95
C ALA A 91 13.99 13.43 -1.50
N ILE A 92 14.07 12.70 -2.62
CA ILE A 92 15.32 12.24 -3.24
C ILE A 92 15.67 13.02 -4.51
N VAL A 93 14.66 13.47 -5.28
CA VAL A 93 14.80 14.33 -6.47
C VAL A 93 14.76 15.80 -6.07
#